data_AF-A0AA41N5C6-F1
#
_entry.id   AF-A0AA41N5C6-F1
#
_cell.length_a   1.000
_cell.length_b   1.000
_cell.length_c   1.000
_cell.angle_alpha   90.00
_cell.angle_beta   90.00
_cell.angle_gamma   90.00
#
_symmetry.space_group_name_H-M   'P 1'
#
loop_
_entity.id
_entity.type
_entity.pdbx_description
1 polymer ?
#
loop_
_entity_poly.entity_id
_entity_poly.type
_entity_poly.pdbx_seq_one_letter_code
_entity_poly.pdbx_strand_id
1 'polypeptide(L)'
;MLWQDLTRGQQRYFYSIQRIYDSRPQWEALQTRYIRSLWHQQRLGYITQREALSYAAVLRDSTKRASVKEAPQRTIPRKSTAMTRKVLSARPQLVVLPRIQSTGR
;
A
#
# COMPACT_ATOMS: atom_id res chain seq x y z
N MET A 1 9.70 12.70 1.76
CA MET A 1 9.80 11.87 0.55
C MET A 1 9.00 12.52 -0.57
N LEU A 2 9.64 12.76 -1.71
CA LEU A 2 9.24 12.56 -3.11
C LEU A 2 7.77 12.19 -3.45
N TRP A 3 6.75 12.82 -2.88
CA TRP A 3 5.33 12.57 -3.26
C TRP A 3 4.67 13.78 -3.92
N GLN A 4 5.09 14.99 -3.53
CA GLN A 4 4.51 16.24 -4.02
C GLN A 4 4.98 16.60 -5.45
N ASP A 5 6.17 16.15 -5.86
CA ASP A 5 6.75 16.45 -7.17
C ASP A 5 6.43 15.39 -8.25
N LEU A 6 5.59 14.40 -7.95
CA LEU A 6 5.25 13.34 -8.90
C LEU A 6 4.05 13.72 -9.77
N THR A 7 4.13 13.34 -11.04
CA THR A 7 2.96 13.36 -11.92
C THR A 7 1.90 12.40 -11.38
N ARG A 8 0.62 12.69 -11.67
CA ARG A 8 -0.52 11.86 -11.26
C ARG A 8 -0.37 10.38 -11.67
N GLY A 9 0.25 10.12 -12.82
CA GLY A 9 0.53 8.77 -13.31
C GLY A 9 1.54 8.02 -12.44
N GLN A 10 2.63 8.68 -12.05
CA GLN A 10 3.64 8.10 -11.14
C GLN A 10 3.04 7.84 -9.75
N GLN A 11 2.25 8.77 -9.21
CA GLN A 11 1.57 8.56 -7.92
C GLN A 11 0.66 7.32 -7.96
N ARG A 12 -0.10 7.13 -9.05
CA ARG A 12 -0.98 5.97 -9.22
C ARG A 12 -0.21 4.66 -9.33
N TYR A 13 0.95 4.69 -9.99
CA TYR A 13 1.84 3.53 -10.08
C TYR A 13 2.42 3.15 -8.72
N PHE A 14 2.96 4.12 -7.98
CA PHE A 14 3.48 3.89 -6.62
C PHE A 14 2.41 3.41 -5.65
N TYR A 15 1.21 3.99 -5.69
CA TYR A 15 0.08 3.52 -4.88
C TYR A 15 -0.27 2.07 -5.20
N SER A 16 -0.30 1.70 -6.48
CA SER A 16 -0.60 0.33 -6.90
C SER A 16 0.44 -0.68 -6.39
N ILE A 17 1.73 -0.32 -6.45
CA ILE A 17 2.81 -1.15 -5.87
C ILE A 17 2.64 -1.27 -4.37
N GLN A 18 2.48 -0.14 -3.67
CA GLN A 18 2.34 -0.12 -2.22
C GLN A 18 1.16 -0.99 -1.78
N ARG A 19 0.05 -0.96 -2.50
CA ARG A 19 -1.14 -1.77 -2.23
C ARG A 19 -0.91 -3.28 -2.42
N ILE A 20 -0.06 -3.71 -3.35
CA ILE A 20 0.25 -5.14 -3.55
C ILE A 20 1.06 -5.70 -2.39
N TYR A 21 1.97 -4.90 -1.84
CA TYR A 21 2.80 -5.28 -0.69
C TYR A 21 2.18 -4.90 0.66
N ASP A 22 1.01 -4.26 0.66
CA ASP A 22 0.28 -3.96 1.87
C ASP A 22 -0.35 -5.26 2.40
N SER A 23 0.28 -5.83 3.43
CA SER A 23 -0.17 -7.04 4.12
C SER A 23 -1.27 -6.78 5.16
N ARG A 24 -1.59 -5.50 5.41
CA ARG A 24 -2.48 -5.09 6.49
C ARG A 24 -3.91 -5.57 6.30
N PRO A 25 -4.53 -5.50 5.09
CA PRO A 25 -5.87 -6.05 4.87
C PRO A 25 -5.96 -7.56 5.10
N GLN A 26 -4.93 -8.31 4.70
CA GLN A 26 -4.87 -9.77 4.86
C GLN A 26 -4.73 -10.12 6.35
N TRP A 27 -3.94 -9.36 7.10
CA TRP A 27 -3.80 -9.53 8.54
C TRP A 27 -5.11 -9.25 9.30
N GLU A 28 -5.82 -8.18 8.94
CA GLU A 28 -7.13 -7.85 9.52
C GLU A 28 -8.19 -8.93 9.25
N ALA A 29 -8.19 -9.48 8.02
CA ALA A 29 -9.05 -10.60 7.66
C ALA A 29 -8.73 -11.86 8.48
N LEU A 30 -7.44 -12.17 8.67
CA LEU A 30 -7.01 -13.29 9.50
C LEU A 30 -7.41 -13.11 10.97
N GLN A 31 -7.21 -11.91 11.51
CA GLN A 31 -7.60 -11.57 12.89
C GLN A 31 -9.10 -11.80 13.11
N THR A 32 -9.93 -11.31 12.18
CA THR A 32 -11.38 -11.48 12.23
C THR A 32 -11.80 -12.95 12.19
N ARG A 33 -11.18 -13.75 11.32
CA ARG A 33 -11.44 -15.19 11.23
C ARG A 33 -11.07 -15.89 12.53
N TYR A 34 -9.89 -15.58 13.08
CA TYR A 34 -9.41 -16.18 14.32
C TYR A 34 -10.33 -15.89 15.51
N ILE A 35 -10.79 -14.63 15.66
CA ILE A 35 -11.76 -14.27 16.71
C ILE A 35 -13.05 -15.07 16.55
N ARG A 36 -13.60 -15.18 15.34
CA ARG A 36 -14.80 -15.99 15.08
C ARG A 36 -14.60 -17.45 15.44
N SER A 37 -13.42 -18.01 15.12
CA SER A 37 -13.06 -19.38 15.50
C SER A 37 -12.99 -19.55 17.02
N LEU A 38 -12.42 -18.61 17.76
CA LEU A 38 -12.38 -18.64 19.23
C LEU A 38 -13.80 -18.65 19.82
N TRP A 39 -14.69 -17.78 19.34
CA TRP A 39 -16.09 -17.77 19.78
C TRP A 39 -16.77 -19.11 19.54
N HIS A 40 -16.55 -19.70 18.37
CA HIS A 40 -17.09 -21.01 18.02
C HIS A 40 -16.51 -22.13 18.92
N GLN A 41 -15.20 -22.14 19.14
CA GLN A 41 -14.53 -23.13 19.99
C GLN A 41 -14.99 -23.04 21.45
N GLN A 42 -15.19 -21.82 21.96
CA GLN A 42 -15.71 -21.61 23.31
C GLN A 42 -17.15 -22.13 23.43
N ARG A 43 -18.00 -21.86 22.43
CA ARG A 43 -19.38 -22.35 22.42
C ARG A 43 -19.48 -23.87 22.37
N LEU A 44 -18.54 -24.52 21.70
CA LEU A 44 -18.45 -25.98 21.63
C LEU A 44 -17.77 -26.61 22.85
N GLY A 45 -17.29 -25.81 23.81
CA GLY A 45 -16.63 -26.29 25.01
C GLY A 45 -15.20 -26.82 24.79
N TYR A 46 -14.60 -26.59 23.62
CA TYR A 46 -13.21 -26.97 23.36
C TYR A 46 -12.22 -26.09 24.13
N ILE A 47 -12.61 -24.85 24.42
CA ILE A 47 -11.81 -23.90 25.19
C ILE A 47 -12.70 -23.23 26.23
N THR A 48 -12.07 -22.86 27.34
CA THR A 48 -12.71 -22.06 28.38
C THR A 48 -12.77 -20.58 27.97
N GLN A 49 -13.67 -19.83 28.61
CA GLN A 49 -13.77 -18.39 28.40
C GLN A 49 -12.46 -17.65 28.76
N ARG A 50 -11.77 -18.11 29.80
CA ARG A 50 -10.48 -17.52 30.23
C ARG A 50 -9.40 -17.71 29.16
N GLU A 51 -9.35 -18.88 28.54
CA GLU A 51 -8.43 -19.16 27.43
C GLU A 51 -8.78 -18.32 26.20
N ALA A 52 -10.06 -18.26 25.82
CA ALA A 52 -10.51 -17.43 24.70
C ALA A 52 -10.11 -15.95 24.87
N LEU A 53 -10.26 -15.40 26.09
CA LEU A 53 -9.84 -14.04 26.42
C LEU A 53 -8.31 -13.88 26.39
N SER A 54 -7.56 -14.87 26.89
CA SER A 54 -6.10 -14.87 26.83
C SER A 54 -5.59 -14.82 25.38
N TYR A 55 -6.13 -15.68 24.51
CA TYR A 55 -5.78 -15.69 23.10
C TYR A 55 -6.14 -14.39 22.38
N ALA A 56 -7.31 -13.81 22.68
CA ALA A 56 -7.71 -12.51 22.14
C ALA A 56 -6.78 -11.37 22.60
N ALA A 57 -6.27 -11.42 23.84
CA ALA A 57 -5.32 -10.44 24.36
C ALA A 57 -3.97 -10.52 23.64
N VAL A 58 -3.41 -11.73 23.47
CA VAL A 58 -2.17 -11.95 22.71
C VAL A 58 -2.30 -11.43 21.28
N LEU A 59 -3.42 -11.71 20.64
CA LEU A 59 -3.72 -11.22 19.29
C LEU A 59 -3.72 -9.69 19.24
N ARG A 60 -4.42 -9.03 20.16
CA ARG A 60 -4.48 -7.56 20.25
C ARG A 60 -3.09 -6.95 20.45
N ASP A 61 -2.27 -7.54 21.29
CA ASP A 61 -0.92 -7.03 21.55
C ASP A 61 0.02 -7.28 20.37
N SER A 62 -0.13 -8.40 19.65
CA SER A 62 0.59 -8.64 18.40
C SER A 62 0.28 -7.57 17.35
N THR A 63 -1.00 -7.18 17.20
CA THR A 63 -1.43 -6.12 16.28
C THR A 63 -0.84 -4.76 16.68
N LYS A 64 -0.84 -4.43 17.97
CA LYS A 64 -0.19 -3.19 18.46
C LYS A 64 1.30 -3.18 18.13
N ARG A 65 2.02 -4.27 18.39
CA ARG A 65 3.46 -4.38 18.11
C ARG A 65 3.78 -4.31 16.62
N ALA A 66 2.94 -4.92 15.77
CA ALA A 66 3.07 -4.83 14.32
C ALA A 66 2.88 -3.38 13.83
N SER A 67 1.86 -2.69 14.32
CA SER A 67 1.60 -1.28 13.95
C SER A 67 2.74 -0.34 14.37
N VAL A 68 3.34 -0.55 15.54
CA VAL A 68 4.49 0.25 15.99
C VAL A 68 5.74 -0.02 15.12
N LYS A 69 5.92 -1.25 14.63
CA LYS A 69 7.08 -1.63 13.82
C LYS A 69 7.02 -1.13 12.38
N GLU A 70 5.85 -0.84 11.84
CA GLU A 70 5.68 -0.13 10.56
C GLU A 70 6.04 1.36 10.65
N ALA A 71 6.05 1.94 11.85
CA ALA A 71 6.37 3.34 12.08
C ALA A 71 7.79 3.53 12.67
N PRO A 72 8.83 3.38 11.83
CA PRO A 72 9.94 4.32 11.90
C PRO A 72 10.26 4.82 10.50
N GLN A 73 9.58 5.90 10.09
CA GLN A 73 10.06 6.77 9.02
C GLN A 73 11.40 7.33 9.47
N ARG A 74 12.51 6.67 9.08
CA ARG A 74 13.88 7.18 9.26
C ARG A 74 13.91 8.62 8.74
N THR A 75 13.98 9.57 9.65
CA THR A 75 14.25 10.97 9.33
C THR A 75 15.70 11.05 8.87
N ILE A 76 15.93 10.84 7.58
CA ILE A 76 17.25 11.04 6.97
C ILE A 76 17.49 12.56 6.92
N PRO A 77 18.61 13.08 7.48
CA PRO A 77 18.90 14.51 7.46
C PRO A 77 19.14 14.97 6.02
N ARG A 78 18.29 15.89 5.54
CA ARG A 78 18.34 16.48 4.21
C ARG A 78 19.57 17.38 4.08
N LYS A 79 20.64 16.90 3.44
CA LYS A 79 21.72 17.78 2.94
C LYS A 79 21.25 18.47 1.66
N SER A 80 21.27 19.79 1.69
CA SER A 80 20.91 20.70 0.59
C SER A 80 21.99 20.69 -0.48
N THR A 81 21.69 20.17 -1.66
CA THR A 81 22.49 20.42 -2.88
C THR A 81 21.63 21.19 -3.87
N ALA A 82 21.93 22.47 -4.04
CA ALA A 82 21.31 23.33 -5.04
C ALA A 82 21.83 22.94 -6.44
N MET A 83 20.96 22.40 -7.30
CA MET A 83 21.22 22.30 -8.74
C MET A 83 20.20 23.12 -9.49
N THR A 84 20.66 24.25 -10.02
CA THR A 84 19.93 25.10 -10.97
C THR A 84 19.82 24.36 -12.31
N ARG A 85 18.65 23.81 -12.63
CA ARG A 85 18.41 23.20 -13.95
C ARG A 85 17.83 24.25 -14.89
N LYS A 86 18.60 24.67 -15.90
CA LYS A 86 18.11 25.50 -17.02
C LYS A 86 17.11 24.68 -17.85
N VAL A 87 15.90 25.21 -18.02
CA VAL A 87 14.85 24.64 -18.87
C VAL A 87 15.20 24.94 -20.33
N LEU A 88 15.40 23.90 -21.15
CA LEU A 88 15.40 24.01 -22.61
C LEU A 88 14.00 23.67 -23.12
N SER A 89 13.32 24.69 -23.66
CA SER A 89 12.01 24.58 -24.29
C SER A 89 12.15 23.95 -25.67
N ALA A 90 11.59 22.76 -25.87
CA ALA A 90 11.43 22.15 -27.19
C ALA A 90 9.95 21.81 -27.41
N ARG A 91 9.32 22.62 -28.25
CA ARG A 91 7.92 22.57 -28.69
C ARG A 91 7.72 21.35 -29.60
N PRO A 92 6.80 20.40 -29.33
CA PRO A 92 6.50 19.34 -30.29
C PRO A 92 5.56 19.87 -31.38
N GLN A 93 6.01 19.85 -32.64
CA GLN A 93 5.17 20.12 -33.80
C GLN A 93 4.28 18.90 -34.09
N LEU A 94 3.00 19.17 -34.30
CA LEU A 94 1.96 18.20 -34.60
C LEU A 94 2.04 17.82 -36.08
N VAL A 95 2.66 16.69 -36.41
CA VAL A 95 2.71 16.17 -37.79
C VAL A 95 1.50 15.27 -37.99
N VAL A 96 0.52 15.77 -38.76
CA VAL A 96 -0.61 15.00 -39.28
C VAL A 96 -0.10 14.09 -40.39
N LEU A 97 -0.29 12.78 -40.25
CA LEU A 97 0.00 11.79 -41.29
C LEU A 97 -1.29 11.53 -42.11
N PRO A 98 -1.30 11.65 -43.45
CA PRO A 98 -2.46 11.28 -44.25
C PRO A 98 -2.55 9.76 -44.40
N ARG A 99 -3.66 9.16 -43.98
CA ARG A 99 -3.95 7.73 -44.20
C ARG A 99 -4.56 7.55 -45.59
N ILE A 100 -3.87 6.77 -46.41
CA ILE A 100 -4.23 6.38 -47.78
C ILE A 100 -5.51 5.52 -47.78
N GLN A 101 -6.45 5.86 -48.67
CA GLN A 101 -7.63 5.04 -48.99
C GLN A 101 -7.25 4.02 -50.08
N SER A 102 -7.61 2.75 -49.89
CA SER A 102 -7.44 1.70 -50.90
C SER A 102 -8.79 1.28 -51.46
N THR A 103 -8.98 1.49 -52.76
CA THR A 103 -10.08 0.99 -53.60
C THR A 103 -9.60 -0.24 -54.42
N GLY A 104 -10.49 -1.21 -54.63
CA GLY A 104 -10.37 -2.31 -55.60
C GLY A 104 -10.14 -3.69 -54.98
N ARG A 105 -10.90 -4.75 -55.27
CA ARG A 105 -11.79 -5.09 -56.40
C ARG A 105 -13.08 -5.75 -55.91
#